data_AF-A0A1G4XZW9-F1
#
_entry.id   AF-A0A1G4XZW9-F1
#
_cell.length_a   1.000
_cell.length_b   1.000
_cell.length_c   1.000
_cell.angle_alpha   90.00
_cell.angle_beta   90.00
_cell.angle_gamma   90.00
#
_symmetry.space_group_name_H-M   'P 1'
#
loop_
_entity.id
_entity.type
_entity.pdbx_description
1 polymer ?
#
loop_
_entity_poly.entity_id
_entity_poly.type
_entity_poly.pdbx_seq_one_letter_code
_entity_poly.pdbx_strand_id
1 'polypeptide(L)'
;MSALPGSAEGTAVTGLDSSAVEVHEDLPPLTEQTRLECREIMARYPVPRSALLPMLHLVQSVQGYVSPEGVALCAQELGLTKAEVGAVATFYTMFKRRPTGRHLVSVCTNTLCAVLGGQRIYDAVADELGVHHDETTADGSITLEHAECLAACDYAPVVTVDYEFYDQQDVGAALELVAALRRGERPDPTRGAPLTDFRGVSRQLAGFSQHADDAAARAAVDGPSAGVPTLRGVRLAAERGEAAPPMPGSAAGSADARPTEAGEPSQHAGPRSGTEGLPSPGGSDGAGAPRDAVRPDGDDGQTPGAEAADAQVAAADNPAERSGAQQNHPDRPEPAGREAADRDAPAPDVDGQAQSGSGTSVPREV
;
A
#
# COMPACT_ATOMS: atom_id res chain seq x y z
N MET A 1 2.01 -21.82 19.23
CA MET A 1 1.05 -21.20 20.17
C MET A 1 0.32 -20.15 19.37
N SER A 2 -0.98 -20.36 19.09
CA SER A 2 -1.77 -19.43 18.28
C SER A 2 -2.34 -18.38 19.22
N ALA A 3 -1.95 -17.12 19.04
CA ALA A 3 -2.48 -15.99 19.80
C ALA A 3 -3.98 -15.87 19.46
N LEU A 4 -4.84 -16.09 20.47
CA LEU A 4 -6.28 -16.00 20.29
C LEU A 4 -6.67 -14.52 20.04
N PRO A 5 -7.63 -14.24 19.14
CA PRO A 5 -8.17 -12.89 18.96
C PRO A 5 -8.66 -12.31 20.29
N GLY A 6 -8.17 -11.11 20.66
CA GLY A 6 -8.50 -10.44 21.92
C GLY A 6 -7.69 -10.86 23.16
N SER A 7 -6.69 -11.76 23.02
CA SER A 7 -5.68 -11.98 24.06
C SER A 7 -4.62 -10.87 24.05
N ALA A 8 -3.89 -10.66 25.15
CA ALA A 8 -2.80 -9.67 25.18
C ALA A 8 -1.74 -9.91 24.09
N GLU A 9 -1.39 -11.17 23.82
CA GLU A 9 -0.51 -11.55 22.70
C GLU A 9 -1.18 -11.30 21.34
N GLY A 10 -2.48 -11.59 21.22
CA GLY A 10 -3.24 -11.31 19.99
C GLY A 10 -3.35 -9.82 19.70
N THR A 11 -3.59 -9.01 20.72
CA THR A 11 -3.60 -7.54 20.65
C THR A 11 -2.22 -7.00 20.30
N ALA A 12 -1.16 -7.51 20.92
CA ALA A 12 0.20 -7.09 20.62
C ALA A 12 0.60 -7.39 19.15
N VAL A 13 0.07 -8.46 18.56
CA VAL A 13 0.34 -8.84 17.17
C VAL A 13 -0.58 -8.14 16.17
N THR A 14 -1.85 -7.93 16.51
CA THR A 14 -2.88 -7.47 15.54
C THR A 14 -3.32 -6.03 15.73
N GLY A 15 -2.96 -5.37 16.83
CA GLY A 15 -3.48 -4.04 17.20
C GLY A 15 -5.00 -4.03 17.50
N LEU A 16 -5.65 -5.20 17.43
CA LEU A 16 -7.07 -5.42 17.68
C LEU A 16 -7.24 -5.91 19.12
N ASP A 17 -7.47 -4.97 20.04
CA ASP A 17 -8.07 -5.27 21.32
C ASP A 17 -9.60 -5.20 21.24
N SER A 18 -10.25 -5.79 22.24
CA SER A 18 -11.70 -5.63 22.47
C SER A 18 -12.02 -4.33 23.23
N SER A 19 -11.04 -3.45 23.41
CA SER A 19 -11.17 -2.22 24.16
C SER A 19 -12.14 -1.28 23.46
N ALA A 20 -12.96 -0.60 24.25
CA ALA A 20 -13.85 0.42 23.73
C ALA A 20 -13.04 1.52 23.05
N VAL A 21 -13.54 2.02 21.91
CA VAL A 21 -12.97 3.23 21.30
C VAL A 21 -13.21 4.38 22.27
N GLU A 22 -12.15 4.84 22.93
CA GLU A 22 -12.22 5.98 23.82
C GLU A 22 -12.61 7.24 23.03
N VAL A 23 -13.59 7.97 23.55
CA VAL A 23 -14.05 9.23 22.94
C VAL A 23 -13.19 10.34 23.50
N HIS A 24 -12.32 10.91 22.67
CA HIS A 24 -11.53 12.07 23.04
C HIS A 24 -12.39 13.33 22.90
N GLU A 25 -12.55 14.08 24.00
CA GLU A 25 -13.46 15.23 24.06
C GLU A 25 -12.88 16.51 23.42
N ASP A 26 -11.55 16.59 23.22
CA ASP A 26 -10.83 17.79 22.76
C ASP A 26 -10.38 17.73 21.28
N LEU A 27 -11.20 17.13 20.40
CA LEU A 27 -10.87 17.09 18.97
C LEU A 27 -11.15 18.42 18.27
N PRO A 28 -10.34 18.82 17.27
CA PRO A 28 -10.69 19.91 16.39
C PRO A 28 -12.05 19.67 15.73
N PRO A 29 -12.94 20.67 15.68
CA PRO A 29 -14.29 20.47 15.17
C PRO A 29 -14.29 20.23 13.66
N LEU A 30 -15.17 19.35 13.18
CA LEU A 30 -15.43 19.19 11.76
C LEU A 30 -16.37 20.31 11.29
N THR A 31 -15.76 21.41 10.86
CA THR A 31 -16.46 22.66 10.51
C THR A 31 -17.25 22.58 9.19
N GLU A 32 -18.01 23.63 8.87
CA GLU A 32 -18.64 23.76 7.54
C GLU A 32 -17.58 23.76 6.42
N GLN A 33 -16.37 24.28 6.67
CA GLN A 33 -15.29 24.18 5.68
C GLN A 33 -14.95 22.73 5.36
N THR A 34 -14.90 21.86 6.38
CA THR A 34 -14.68 20.41 6.19
C THR A 34 -15.81 19.77 5.39
N ARG A 35 -17.07 20.20 5.59
CA ARG A 35 -18.22 19.74 4.77
C ARG A 35 -18.12 20.19 3.33
N LEU A 36 -17.68 21.42 3.07
CA LEU A 36 -17.44 21.91 1.71
C LEU A 36 -16.33 21.11 1.01
N GLU A 37 -15.23 20.83 1.71
CA GLU A 37 -14.16 19.97 1.22
C GLU A 37 -14.66 18.54 0.94
N CYS A 38 -15.49 17.95 1.79
CA CYS A 38 -16.15 16.67 1.51
C CYS A 38 -16.95 16.70 0.19
N ARG A 39 -17.75 17.74 -0.03
CA ARG A 39 -18.54 17.91 -1.26
C ARG A 39 -17.66 18.11 -2.50
N GLU A 40 -16.53 18.79 -2.35
CA GLU A 40 -15.52 18.91 -3.41
C GLU A 40 -14.95 17.54 -3.79
N ILE A 41 -14.58 16.72 -2.80
CA ILE A 41 -14.11 15.35 -3.05
C ILE A 41 -15.21 14.55 -3.77
N MET A 42 -16.46 14.62 -3.31
CA MET A 42 -17.59 13.93 -3.93
C MET A 42 -17.76 14.30 -5.41
N ALA A 43 -17.58 15.57 -5.76
CA ALA A 43 -17.71 16.06 -7.13
C ALA A 43 -16.63 15.49 -8.09
N ARG A 44 -15.55 14.89 -7.58
CA ARG A 44 -14.50 14.24 -8.38
C ARG A 44 -14.94 12.88 -8.93
N TYR A 45 -16.06 12.33 -8.44
CA TYR A 45 -16.52 10.99 -8.80
C TYR A 45 -17.92 11.02 -9.42
N PRO A 46 -18.18 10.16 -10.44
CA PRO A 46 -19.53 10.02 -10.99
C PRO A 46 -20.50 9.36 -9.99
N VAL A 47 -19.98 8.53 -9.07
CA VAL A 47 -20.74 7.87 -8.01
C VAL A 47 -20.24 8.41 -6.67
N PRO A 48 -21.08 9.09 -5.86
CA PRO A 48 -20.64 9.74 -4.62
C PRO A 48 -19.99 8.78 -3.62
N ARG A 49 -20.46 7.54 -3.52
CA ARG A 49 -19.90 6.52 -2.61
C ARG A 49 -18.38 6.32 -2.80
N SER A 50 -17.86 6.52 -4.01
CA SER A 50 -16.43 6.38 -4.32
C SER A 50 -15.55 7.43 -3.61
N ALA A 51 -16.14 8.51 -3.10
CA ALA A 51 -15.43 9.54 -2.34
C ALA A 51 -15.11 9.15 -0.89
N LEU A 52 -15.60 8.00 -0.40
CA LEU A 52 -15.46 7.62 1.00
C LEU A 52 -14.00 7.54 1.46
N LEU A 53 -13.11 6.92 0.68
CA LEU A 53 -11.69 6.76 1.02
C LEU A 53 -10.98 8.11 1.22
N PRO A 54 -11.00 9.05 0.25
CA PRO A 54 -10.41 10.38 0.45
C PRO A 54 -11.11 11.21 1.53
N MET A 55 -12.43 11.04 1.74
CA MET A 55 -13.13 11.72 2.85
C MET A 55 -12.66 11.23 4.23
N LEU A 56 -12.37 9.93 4.38
CA LEU A 56 -11.80 9.41 5.62
C LEU A 56 -10.39 9.97 5.87
N HIS A 57 -9.57 10.12 4.83
CA HIS A 57 -8.29 10.83 4.94
C HIS A 57 -8.48 12.31 5.31
N LEU A 58 -9.50 12.98 4.78
CA LEU A 58 -9.82 14.37 5.15
C LEU A 58 -10.13 14.47 6.65
N VAL A 59 -10.93 13.55 7.20
CA VAL A 59 -11.19 13.47 8.64
C VAL A 59 -9.89 13.31 9.43
N GLN A 60 -9.00 12.38 9.03
CA GLN A 60 -7.71 12.21 9.68
C GLN A 60 -6.84 13.46 9.63
N SER A 61 -6.90 14.23 8.54
CA SER A 61 -6.14 15.48 8.43
C SER A 61 -6.59 16.53 9.46
N VAL A 62 -7.86 16.52 9.87
CA VAL A 62 -8.41 17.49 10.82
C VAL A 62 -8.30 16.99 12.26
N GLN A 63 -8.57 15.71 12.51
CA GLN A 63 -8.69 15.15 13.86
C GLN A 63 -7.52 14.22 14.25
N GLY A 64 -6.64 13.87 13.31
CA GLY A 64 -5.50 12.98 13.54
C GLY A 64 -5.84 11.49 13.50
N TYR A 65 -7.11 11.13 13.31
CA TYR A 65 -7.62 9.77 13.13
C TYR A 65 -9.08 9.82 12.67
N VAL A 66 -9.65 8.68 12.26
CA VAL A 66 -11.06 8.53 11.91
C VAL A 66 -11.90 8.43 13.19
N SER A 67 -12.39 9.57 13.66
CA SER A 67 -13.23 9.65 14.86
C SER A 67 -14.69 9.18 14.61
N PRO A 68 -15.46 8.88 15.67
CA PRO A 68 -16.90 8.62 15.54
C PRO A 68 -17.69 9.79 14.91
N GLU A 69 -17.25 11.03 15.16
CA GLU A 69 -17.82 12.23 14.53
C GLU A 69 -17.53 12.24 13.02
N GLY A 70 -16.30 11.92 12.63
CA GLY A 70 -15.89 11.82 11.24
C GLY A 70 -16.61 10.71 10.47
N VAL A 71 -16.84 9.55 11.11
CA VAL A 71 -17.69 8.48 10.58
C VAL A 71 -19.11 8.99 10.34
N ALA A 72 -19.68 9.72 11.31
CA ALA A 72 -21.02 10.29 11.18
C ALA A 72 -21.10 11.34 10.08
N LEU A 73 -20.09 12.20 9.94
CA LEU A 73 -19.98 13.19 8.87
C LEU A 73 -19.97 12.50 7.49
N CYS A 74 -19.08 11.52 7.28
CA CYS A 74 -18.98 10.82 6.00
C CYS A 74 -20.27 10.10 5.64
N ALA A 75 -20.89 9.44 6.63
CA ALA A 75 -22.18 8.77 6.46
C ALA A 75 -23.27 9.76 6.02
N GLN A 76 -23.33 10.95 6.65
CA GLN A 76 -24.30 11.98 6.33
C GLN A 76 -24.11 12.56 4.93
N GLU A 77 -22.90 12.98 4.55
CA GLU A 77 -22.65 13.62 3.24
C GLU A 77 -22.84 12.62 2.07
N LEU A 78 -22.53 11.33 2.29
CA LEU A 78 -22.66 10.29 1.25
C LEU A 78 -24.01 9.56 1.22
N GLY A 79 -24.88 9.80 2.21
CA GLY A 79 -26.14 9.05 2.36
C GLY A 79 -25.91 7.57 2.69
N LEU A 80 -24.85 7.24 3.42
CA LEU A 80 -24.52 5.89 3.88
C LEU A 80 -24.91 5.69 5.34
N THR A 81 -24.95 4.44 5.79
CA THR A 81 -25.02 4.15 7.22
C THR A 81 -23.65 4.29 7.89
N LYS A 82 -23.63 4.61 9.20
CA LYS A 82 -22.39 4.60 10.00
C LYS A 82 -21.70 3.23 9.99
N ALA A 83 -22.48 2.15 9.89
CA ALA A 83 -21.95 0.78 9.84
C ALA A 83 -21.17 0.51 8.55
N GLU A 84 -21.66 0.97 7.39
CA GLU A 84 -20.94 0.85 6.11
C GLU A 84 -19.63 1.63 6.13
N VAL A 85 -19.66 2.86 6.65
CA VAL A 85 -18.44 3.67 6.81
C VAL A 85 -17.47 3.02 7.78
N GLY A 86 -17.97 2.54 8.93
CA GLY A 86 -17.19 1.82 9.92
C GLY A 86 -16.51 0.57 9.34
N ALA A 87 -17.23 -0.22 8.53
CA ALA A 87 -16.68 -1.40 7.88
C ALA A 87 -15.48 -1.05 6.97
N VAL A 88 -15.58 0.02 6.18
CA VAL A 88 -14.47 0.48 5.34
C VAL A 88 -13.30 0.99 6.19
N ALA A 89 -13.58 1.79 7.22
CA ALA A 89 -12.55 2.30 8.14
C ALA A 89 -11.83 1.19 8.93
N THR A 90 -12.48 0.05 9.17
CA THR A 90 -11.84 -1.12 9.81
C THR A 90 -11.12 -2.04 8.83
N PHE A 91 -11.47 -1.97 7.54
CA PHE A 91 -10.91 -2.85 6.51
C PHE A 91 -9.54 -2.38 6.03
N TYR A 92 -9.35 -1.08 5.83
CA TYR A 92 -8.09 -0.50 5.39
C TYR A 92 -7.26 0.00 6.58
N THR A 93 -6.04 -0.52 6.72
CA THR A 93 -5.13 -0.23 7.85
C THR A 93 -4.64 1.22 7.92
N MET A 94 -4.65 1.94 6.79
CA MET A 94 -4.28 3.36 6.72
C MET A 94 -5.27 4.28 7.44
N PHE A 95 -6.48 3.80 7.72
CA PHE A 95 -7.47 4.51 8.51
C PHE A 95 -7.28 4.20 9.99
N LYS A 96 -6.55 5.08 10.67
CA LYS A 96 -6.31 5.01 12.10
C LYS A 96 -7.60 5.32 12.83
N ARG A 97 -8.00 4.43 13.73
CA ARG A 97 -9.26 4.51 14.51
C ARG A 97 -9.04 4.93 15.96
N ARG A 98 -7.79 5.19 16.33
CA ARG A 98 -7.35 5.71 17.64
C ARG A 98 -6.46 6.93 17.40
N PRO A 99 -6.30 7.84 18.37
CA PRO A 99 -5.42 8.99 18.21
C PRO A 99 -4.02 8.58 17.76
N THR A 100 -3.61 9.13 16.63
CA THR A 100 -2.27 8.94 16.09
C THR A 100 -1.41 10.13 16.51
N GLY A 101 -0.15 9.86 16.82
CA GLY A 101 0.83 10.87 17.15
C GLY A 101 1.08 11.82 15.99
N ARG A 102 1.94 12.81 16.21
CA ARG A 102 2.34 13.76 15.17
C ARG A 102 2.92 13.05 13.94
N HIS A 103 3.67 11.97 14.13
CA HIS A 103 4.22 11.14 13.07
C HIS A 103 3.78 9.68 13.24
N LEU A 104 3.46 9.01 12.13
CA LEU A 104 3.28 7.57 12.06
C LEU A 104 4.57 6.94 11.54
N VAL A 105 5.23 6.11 12.34
CA VAL A 105 6.47 5.41 11.97
C VAL A 105 6.16 3.94 11.76
N SER A 106 6.28 3.45 10.53
CA SER A 106 6.00 2.06 10.18
C SER A 106 7.27 1.32 9.80
N VAL A 107 7.56 0.20 10.47
CA VAL A 107 8.74 -0.62 10.18
C VAL A 107 8.31 -1.88 9.45
N CYS A 108 8.82 -2.10 8.24
CA CYS A 108 8.53 -3.32 7.49
C CYS A 108 9.24 -4.52 8.13
N THR A 109 8.47 -5.52 8.52
CA THR A 109 8.97 -6.77 9.10
C THR A 109 8.58 -7.99 8.28
N ASN A 110 8.07 -7.80 7.06
CA ASN A 110 7.81 -8.90 6.15
C ASN A 110 9.14 -9.55 5.69
N THR A 111 9.05 -10.78 5.18
CA THR A 111 10.11 -11.74 4.87
C THR A 111 11.46 -11.13 4.50
N LEU A 112 11.54 -10.31 3.44
CA LEU A 112 12.83 -9.79 3.00
C LEU A 112 13.42 -8.77 3.99
N CYS A 113 12.61 -7.84 4.50
CA CYS A 113 13.07 -6.89 5.50
C CYS A 113 13.45 -7.63 6.78
N ALA A 114 12.68 -8.63 7.22
CA ALA A 114 13.01 -9.45 8.39
C ALA A 114 14.40 -10.11 8.27
N VAL A 115 14.70 -10.73 7.12
CA VAL A 115 16.02 -11.35 6.85
C VAL A 115 17.15 -10.31 6.94
N LEU A 116 16.88 -9.08 6.50
CA LEU A 116 17.86 -7.98 6.51
C LEU A 116 17.89 -7.19 7.83
N GLY A 117 17.06 -7.54 8.82
CA GLY A 117 17.08 -6.95 10.16
C GLY A 117 15.88 -6.06 10.52
N GLY A 118 14.82 -6.02 9.72
CA GLY A 118 13.60 -5.25 9.96
C GLY A 118 12.97 -5.52 11.33
N GLN A 119 12.89 -6.79 11.77
CA GLN A 119 12.38 -7.11 13.11
C GLN A 119 13.28 -6.52 14.22
N ARG A 120 14.60 -6.58 14.04
CA ARG A 120 15.55 -5.98 15.00
C ARG A 120 15.41 -4.46 15.07
N ILE A 121 15.08 -3.81 13.95
CA ILE A 121 14.78 -2.38 13.91
C ILE A 121 13.51 -2.09 14.70
N TYR A 122 12.43 -2.84 14.42
CA TYR A 122 11.17 -2.66 15.11
C TYR A 122 11.31 -2.84 16.63
N ASP A 123 11.94 -3.92 17.08
CA ASP A 123 12.13 -4.22 18.50
C ASP A 123 12.92 -3.09 19.21
N ALA A 124 14.01 -2.63 18.60
CA ALA A 124 14.81 -1.55 19.17
C ALA A 124 14.05 -0.22 19.25
N VAL A 125 13.27 0.12 18.22
CA VAL A 125 12.45 1.33 18.21
C VAL A 125 11.29 1.23 19.22
N ALA A 126 10.64 0.07 19.32
CA ALA A 126 9.60 -0.19 20.31
C ALA A 126 10.13 -0.04 21.74
N ASP A 127 11.30 -0.61 22.03
CA ASP A 127 11.96 -0.50 23.34
C ASP A 127 12.35 0.95 23.68
N GLU A 128 12.90 1.70 22.72
CA GLU A 128 13.28 3.12 22.92
C GLU A 128 12.06 4.01 23.17
N LEU A 129 10.97 3.77 22.43
CA LEU A 129 9.75 4.57 22.54
C LEU A 129 8.84 4.14 23.69
N GLY A 130 9.01 2.91 24.18
CA GLY A 130 8.17 2.30 25.21
C GLY A 130 6.73 2.05 24.75
N VAL A 131 6.53 1.77 23.46
CA VAL A 131 5.22 1.53 22.83
C VAL A 131 5.27 0.32 21.91
N HIS A 132 4.12 -0.30 21.67
CA HIS A 132 3.96 -1.42 20.74
C HIS A 132 3.23 -0.99 19.45
N HIS A 133 2.81 -1.98 18.67
CA HIS A 133 2.12 -1.76 17.41
C HIS A 133 0.82 -0.98 17.62
N ASP A 134 0.63 0.07 16.82
CA ASP A 134 -0.54 0.96 16.82
C ASP A 134 -0.74 1.70 18.17
N GLU A 135 0.32 1.79 18.97
CA GLU A 135 0.37 2.60 20.18
C GLU A 135 1.13 3.91 19.94
N THR A 136 0.74 4.93 20.69
CA THR A 136 1.29 6.29 20.58
C THR A 136 2.07 6.63 21.84
N THR A 137 3.23 7.25 21.68
CA THR A 137 4.07 7.70 22.80
C THR A 137 3.31 8.68 23.70
N ALA A 138 3.63 8.69 24.99
CA ALA A 138 2.95 9.57 25.97
C ALA A 138 3.07 11.07 25.67
N ASP A 139 4.12 11.48 24.93
CA ASP A 139 4.32 12.85 24.45
C ASP A 139 3.53 13.18 23.16
N GLY A 140 2.76 12.23 22.64
CA GLY A 140 1.94 12.36 21.43
C GLY A 140 2.76 12.55 20.15
N SER A 141 4.06 12.28 20.17
CA SER A 141 4.93 12.57 19.04
C SER A 141 4.93 11.47 17.97
N ILE A 142 4.93 10.20 18.37
CA ILE A 142 5.09 9.07 17.45
C ILE A 142 4.04 7.99 17.74
N THR A 143 3.41 7.48 16.69
CA THR A 143 2.74 6.18 16.70
C THR A 143 3.62 5.17 15.97
N LEU A 144 3.85 4.01 16.59
CA LEU A 144 4.68 2.95 16.00
C LEU A 144 3.81 1.89 15.32
N GLU A 145 4.12 1.53 14.09
CA GLU A 145 3.43 0.48 13.34
C GLU A 145 4.39 -0.66 13.00
N HIS A 146 3.99 -1.88 13.36
CA HIS A 146 4.59 -3.11 12.84
C HIS A 146 3.97 -3.35 11.46
N ALA A 147 4.71 -2.95 10.43
CA ALA A 147 4.19 -2.94 9.08
C ALA A 147 4.48 -4.25 8.34
N GLU A 148 3.49 -4.66 7.56
CA GLU A 148 3.68 -5.66 6.52
C GLU A 148 4.49 -5.10 5.34
N CYS A 149 4.45 -5.79 4.19
CA CYS A 149 5.22 -5.39 3.01
C CYS A 149 4.90 -3.96 2.54
N LEU A 150 5.90 -3.08 2.58
CA LEU A 150 5.85 -1.70 2.06
C LEU A 150 6.26 -1.59 0.57
N ALA A 151 6.33 -2.71 -0.14
CA ALA A 151 6.61 -2.80 -1.58
C ALA A 151 7.94 -2.16 -2.07
N ALA A 152 8.94 -2.01 -1.19
CA ALA A 152 10.26 -1.46 -1.51
C ALA A 152 11.39 -2.47 -1.17
N CYS A 153 11.18 -3.72 -1.59
CA CYS A 153 12.05 -4.85 -1.27
C CYS A 153 13.51 -4.68 -1.74
N ASP A 154 13.72 -4.05 -2.89
CA ASP A 154 15.04 -3.71 -3.44
C ASP A 154 15.79 -2.64 -2.64
N TYR A 155 15.12 -1.99 -1.69
CA TYR A 155 15.63 -0.99 -0.77
C TYR A 155 15.62 -1.43 0.70
N ALA A 156 15.32 -2.69 0.98
CA ALA A 156 15.20 -3.21 2.33
C ALA A 156 16.50 -3.09 3.16
N PRO A 157 16.41 -2.95 4.50
CA PRO A 157 15.19 -2.78 5.31
C PRO A 157 14.53 -1.41 5.14
N VAL A 158 13.19 -1.38 5.17
CA VAL A 158 12.41 -0.16 4.91
C VAL A 158 11.65 0.27 6.15
N VAL A 159 11.77 1.56 6.47
CA VAL A 159 10.91 2.27 7.41
C VAL A 159 10.16 3.34 6.62
N THR A 160 8.90 3.59 6.94
CA THR A 160 8.19 4.78 6.46
C THR A 160 7.85 5.70 7.63
N VAL A 161 7.92 7.00 7.39
CA VAL A 161 7.39 8.01 8.31
C VAL A 161 6.34 8.80 7.54
N ASP A 162 5.10 8.81 8.03
CA ASP A 162 3.97 9.44 7.36
C ASP A 162 3.87 9.02 5.87
N TYR A 163 4.09 7.74 5.59
CA TYR A 163 4.11 7.11 4.26
C TYR A 163 5.26 7.52 3.33
N GLU A 164 6.20 8.34 3.78
CA GLU A 164 7.43 8.64 3.05
C GLU A 164 8.55 7.64 3.38
N PHE A 165 9.42 7.32 2.41
CA PHE A 165 10.36 6.22 2.52
C PHE A 165 11.70 6.63 3.15
N TYR A 166 12.13 5.82 4.12
CA TYR A 166 13.47 5.78 4.67
C TYR A 166 14.02 4.40 4.39
N ASP A 167 14.75 4.31 3.29
CA ASP A 167 15.29 3.09 2.72
C ASP A 167 16.61 2.70 3.39
N GLN A 168 17.00 1.43 3.24
CA GLN A 168 18.26 0.85 3.69
C GLN A 168 18.58 1.12 5.17
N GLN A 169 17.56 1.11 6.02
CA GLN A 169 17.71 1.41 7.43
C GLN A 169 18.44 0.29 8.17
N ASP A 170 19.22 0.69 9.16
CA ASP A 170 19.68 -0.19 10.23
C ASP A 170 19.12 0.31 11.58
N VAL A 171 19.44 -0.42 12.65
CA VAL A 171 18.95 -0.08 14.01
C VAL A 171 19.38 1.33 14.43
N GLY A 172 20.63 1.71 14.15
CA GLY A 172 21.16 3.02 14.57
C GLY A 172 20.51 4.16 13.82
N ALA A 173 20.36 4.02 12.49
CA ALA A 173 19.71 5.01 11.65
C ALA A 173 18.22 5.19 12.02
N ALA A 174 17.51 4.09 12.29
CA ALA A 174 16.11 4.14 12.70
C ALA A 174 15.92 4.79 14.08
N LEU A 175 16.81 4.51 15.04
CA LEU A 175 16.79 5.15 16.36
C LEU A 175 17.06 6.65 16.27
N GLU A 176 18.02 7.08 15.44
CA GLU A 176 18.25 8.51 15.22
C GLU A 176 17.07 9.17 14.49
N LEU A 177 16.47 8.48 13.52
CA LEU A 177 15.28 8.96 12.82
C LEU A 177 14.14 9.26 13.81
N VAL A 178 13.79 8.32 14.69
CA VAL A 178 12.74 8.57 15.69
C VAL A 178 13.15 9.63 16.71
N ALA A 179 14.42 9.69 17.12
CA ALA A 179 14.90 10.73 18.01
C ALA A 179 14.79 12.13 17.39
N ALA A 180 15.13 12.28 16.10
CA ALA A 180 14.98 13.52 15.35
C ALA A 180 13.52 13.97 15.27
N LEU A 181 12.60 13.05 14.94
CA LEU A 181 11.17 13.33 14.91
C LEU A 181 10.64 13.81 16.28
N ARG A 182 11.11 13.20 17.38
CA ARG A 182 10.77 13.64 18.75
C ARG A 182 11.29 15.03 19.09
N ARG A 183 12.44 15.43 18.54
CA ARG A 183 12.96 16.81 18.63
C ARG A 183 12.20 17.81 17.74
N GLY A 184 11.24 17.34 16.95
CA GLY A 184 10.46 18.15 16.01
C GLY A 184 11.19 18.43 14.69
N GLU A 185 12.29 17.74 14.44
CA GLU A 185 12.98 17.77 13.15
C GLU A 185 12.18 16.97 12.12
N ARG A 186 12.37 17.30 10.84
CA ARG A 186 11.76 16.58 9.71
C ARG A 186 12.87 16.14 8.75
N PRO A 187 13.56 15.03 9.05
CA PRO A 187 14.64 14.55 8.19
C PRO A 187 14.10 14.25 6.79
N ASP A 188 14.84 14.65 5.75
CA ASP A 188 14.43 14.39 4.37
C ASP A 188 14.33 12.87 4.12
N PRO A 189 13.22 12.40 3.51
CA PRO A 189 13.11 11.01 3.10
C PRO A 189 14.18 10.62 2.08
N THR A 190 14.60 9.36 2.08
CA THR A 190 15.51 8.85 1.04
C THR A 190 14.85 8.87 -0.33
N ARG A 191 13.53 8.68 -0.34
CA ARG A 191 12.69 8.70 -1.53
C ARG A 191 11.27 9.16 -1.16
N GLY A 192 10.71 10.02 -1.99
CA GLY A 192 9.37 10.55 -1.82
C GLY A 192 9.36 12.07 -1.65
N ALA A 193 8.24 12.60 -1.14
CA ALA A 193 8.06 14.03 -0.95
C ALA A 193 8.66 14.48 0.39
N PRO A 194 8.99 15.78 0.58
CA PRO A 194 9.45 16.28 1.87
C PRO A 194 8.46 15.98 2.99
N LEU A 195 8.98 15.51 4.13
CA LEU A 195 8.18 15.07 5.26
C LEU A 195 7.32 16.23 5.82
N THR A 196 6.07 15.93 6.15
CA THR A 196 5.17 16.87 6.84
C THR A 196 4.87 16.41 8.26
N ASP A 197 3.65 15.94 8.50
CA ASP A 197 3.21 15.22 9.68
C ASP A 197 2.01 14.34 9.26
N PHE A 198 1.53 13.48 10.15
CA PHE A 198 0.48 12.52 9.82
C PHE A 198 -0.81 13.20 9.31
N ARG A 199 -1.10 14.40 9.82
CA ARG A 199 -2.25 15.20 9.38
C ARG A 199 -2.02 15.82 8.02
N GLY A 200 -0.82 16.32 7.76
CA GLY A 200 -0.37 16.83 6.46
C GLY A 200 -0.49 15.77 5.36
N VAL A 201 0.14 14.61 5.53
CA VAL A 201 0.04 13.54 4.53
C VAL A 201 -1.40 13.06 4.34
N SER A 202 -2.20 13.00 5.42
CA SER A 202 -3.63 12.69 5.32
C SER A 202 -4.39 13.74 4.50
N ARG A 203 -4.01 15.02 4.58
CA ARG A 203 -4.59 16.09 3.75
C ARG A 203 -4.24 15.89 2.26
N GLN A 204 -3.00 15.52 1.97
CA GLN A 204 -2.59 15.19 0.60
C GLN A 204 -3.32 13.98 0.04
N LEU A 205 -3.48 12.91 0.83
CA LEU A 205 -4.22 11.71 0.44
C LEU A 205 -5.71 11.96 0.23
N ALA A 206 -6.29 12.98 0.89
CA ALA A 206 -7.63 13.49 0.60
C ALA A 206 -7.70 14.29 -0.73
N GLY A 207 -6.56 14.52 -1.37
CA GLY A 207 -6.41 15.27 -2.62
C GLY A 207 -6.45 16.77 -2.43
N PHE A 208 -5.98 17.29 -1.28
CA PHE A 208 -5.78 18.72 -1.06
C PHE A 208 -4.29 19.02 -0.95
N SER A 209 -3.83 20.02 -1.71
CA SER A 209 -2.44 20.46 -1.62
C SER A 209 -2.16 21.10 -0.25
N GLN A 210 -0.98 20.80 0.27
CA GLN A 210 -0.41 21.47 1.44
C GLN A 210 0.68 22.49 1.07
N HIS A 211 0.98 22.62 -0.23
CA HIS A 211 1.97 23.55 -0.74
C HIS A 211 1.31 24.90 -1.02
N ALA A 212 2.10 25.97 -0.85
CA ALA A 212 1.61 27.34 -1.03
C ALA A 212 1.12 27.61 -2.46
N ASP A 213 1.71 26.95 -3.46
CA ASP A 213 1.36 27.05 -4.86
C ASP A 213 1.72 25.77 -5.64
N ASP A 214 1.27 25.70 -6.89
CA ASP A 214 1.48 24.55 -7.78
C ASP A 214 2.96 24.32 -8.12
N ALA A 215 3.80 25.36 -8.12
CA ALA A 215 5.22 25.23 -8.40
C ALA A 215 5.94 24.55 -7.23
N ALA A 216 5.61 24.95 -6.00
CA ALA A 216 6.08 24.30 -4.78
C ALA A 216 5.58 22.86 -4.67
N ALA A 217 4.33 22.58 -5.08
CA ALA A 217 3.81 21.23 -5.16
C ALA A 217 4.60 20.38 -6.15
N ARG A 218 4.88 20.91 -7.35
CA ARG A 218 5.63 20.18 -8.38
C ARG A 218 7.08 19.92 -7.98
N ALA A 219 7.74 20.91 -7.38
CA ALA A 219 9.10 20.75 -6.88
C ALA A 219 9.19 19.71 -5.76
N ALA A 220 8.14 19.55 -4.94
CA ALA A 220 8.07 18.52 -3.91
C ALA A 220 7.85 17.10 -4.48
N VAL A 221 7.16 16.98 -5.62
CA VAL A 221 6.94 15.70 -6.32
C VAL A 221 8.21 15.20 -7.01
N ASP A 222 9.08 16.10 -7.45
CA ASP A 222 10.37 15.78 -8.09
C ASP A 222 11.48 15.42 -7.07
N GLY A 223 11.11 14.83 -5.92
CA GLY A 223 12.05 14.34 -4.91
C GLY A 223 13.00 13.25 -5.45
N PRO A 224 14.09 12.91 -4.74
CA PRO A 224 15.10 11.97 -5.20
C PRO A 224 14.52 10.55 -5.35
N SER A 225 13.93 10.26 -6.50
CA SER A 225 13.36 8.95 -6.85
C SER A 225 14.30 8.16 -7.76
N ALA A 226 15.60 8.22 -7.45
CA ALA A 226 16.59 7.49 -8.22
C ALA A 226 16.46 5.98 -7.93
N GLY A 227 15.82 5.27 -8.87
CA GLY A 227 15.62 3.81 -8.90
C GLY A 227 16.90 2.96 -9.00
N VAL A 228 18.01 3.35 -8.35
CA VAL A 228 19.34 2.75 -8.59
C VAL A 228 19.36 1.24 -8.31
N PRO A 229 18.93 0.75 -7.13
CA PRO A 229 18.72 -0.68 -6.88
C PRO A 229 17.82 -1.36 -7.92
N THR A 230 16.67 -0.74 -8.24
CA THR A 230 15.71 -1.28 -9.21
C THR A 230 16.33 -1.47 -10.60
N LEU A 231 17.18 -0.55 -11.04
CA LEU A 231 17.83 -0.58 -12.36
C LEU A 231 19.04 -1.52 -12.42
N ARG A 232 19.43 -2.17 -11.33
CA ARG A 232 20.67 -2.98 -11.28
C ARG A 232 20.67 -4.10 -12.32
N GLY A 233 19.53 -4.80 -12.48
CA GLY A 233 19.39 -5.86 -13.48
C GLY A 233 19.59 -5.36 -14.91
N VAL A 234 18.97 -4.22 -15.26
CA VAL A 234 19.08 -3.60 -16.59
C VAL A 234 20.52 -3.19 -16.90
N ARG A 235 21.22 -2.59 -15.92
CA ARG A 235 22.62 -2.18 -16.08
C ARG A 235 23.53 -3.39 -16.31
N LEU A 236 23.35 -4.46 -15.53
CA LEU A 236 24.12 -5.69 -15.70
C LEU A 236 23.86 -6.35 -17.07
N ALA A 237 22.61 -6.37 -17.53
CA ALA A 237 22.28 -6.87 -18.87
C ALA A 237 22.99 -6.06 -19.96
N ALA A 238 22.96 -4.72 -19.87
CA ALA A 238 23.66 -3.84 -20.79
C ALA A 238 25.18 -4.05 -20.77
N GLU A 239 25.80 -4.17 -19.59
CA GLU A 239 27.23 -4.46 -19.43
C GLU A 239 27.63 -5.80 -20.08
N ARG A 240 26.71 -6.78 -20.12
CA ARG A 240 26.93 -8.11 -20.71
C ARG A 240 26.52 -8.20 -22.19
N GLY A 241 25.94 -7.15 -22.75
CA GLY A 241 25.37 -7.19 -24.10
C GLY A 241 24.15 -8.12 -24.22
N GLU A 242 23.45 -8.38 -23.11
CA GLU A 242 22.25 -9.19 -23.06
C GLU A 242 21.03 -8.36 -23.52
N ALA A 243 20.20 -8.95 -24.38
CA ALA A 243 18.93 -8.37 -24.81
C ALA A 243 17.82 -9.40 -24.61
N ALA A 244 16.62 -8.93 -24.26
CA ALA A 244 15.45 -9.80 -24.18
C ALA A 244 15.15 -10.41 -25.56
N PRO A 245 14.75 -11.69 -25.63
CA PRO A 245 14.29 -12.27 -26.89
C PRO A 245 13.06 -11.51 -27.40
N PRO A 246 12.82 -11.50 -28.72
CA PRO A 246 11.65 -10.82 -29.28
C PRO A 246 10.36 -11.41 -28.70
N MET A 247 9.47 -10.54 -28.23
CA MET A 247 8.15 -10.95 -27.75
C MET A 247 7.32 -11.48 -28.92
N PRO A 248 6.72 -12.69 -28.82
CA PRO A 248 5.84 -13.21 -29.86
C PRO A 248 4.67 -12.24 -30.12
N GLY A 249 4.50 -11.82 -31.37
CA GLY A 249 3.46 -10.85 -31.77
C GLY A 249 3.92 -9.39 -31.86
N SER A 250 5.13 -9.06 -31.41
CA SER A 250 5.80 -7.82 -31.82
C SER A 250 6.37 -8.04 -33.22
N ALA A 251 5.53 -7.87 -34.24
CA ALA A 251 6.00 -7.82 -35.61
C ALA A 251 7.01 -6.66 -35.71
N ALA A 252 8.24 -6.99 -36.09
CA ALA A 252 9.27 -6.03 -36.45
C ALA A 252 8.76 -5.14 -37.59
N GLY A 253 8.27 -3.95 -37.25
CA GLY A 253 7.97 -2.86 -38.17
C GLY A 253 9.20 -1.97 -38.31
N SER A 254 9.97 -2.23 -39.37
CA SER A 254 11.00 -1.40 -40.04
C SER A 254 11.46 -0.08 -39.40
N ALA A 255 12.77 -0.06 -39.12
CA ALA A 255 13.73 1.03 -39.26
C ALA A 255 13.24 2.44 -39.64
N ASP A 256 13.53 3.41 -38.77
CA ASP A 256 14.11 4.68 -39.19
C ASP A 256 15.19 5.11 -38.18
N ALA A 257 16.33 4.42 -38.23
CA ALA A 257 17.54 4.86 -37.57
C ALA A 257 18.12 6.03 -38.38
N ARG A 258 17.63 7.24 -38.12
CA ARG A 258 18.36 8.46 -38.49
C ARG A 258 19.48 8.66 -37.46
N PRO A 259 20.74 8.85 -37.88
CA PRO A 259 21.81 9.13 -36.94
C PRO A 259 21.57 10.51 -36.35
N THR A 260 21.26 10.58 -35.06
CA THR A 260 21.34 11.85 -34.32
C THR A 260 22.80 12.16 -34.09
N GLU A 261 23.35 13.04 -34.93
CA GLU A 261 24.58 13.75 -34.65
C GLU A 261 24.49 14.43 -33.28
N ALA A 262 25.61 14.45 -32.57
CA ALA A 262 25.76 15.09 -31.28
C ALA A 262 25.37 16.58 -31.37
N GLY A 263 24.22 16.92 -30.79
CA GLY A 263 23.74 18.29 -30.60
C GLY A 263 23.61 18.59 -29.10
N GLU A 264 24.20 19.71 -28.70
CA GLU A 264 24.28 20.29 -27.35
C GLU A 264 22.95 20.30 -26.55
N PRO A 265 23.02 20.38 -25.21
CA PRO A 265 21.83 20.29 -24.34
C PRO A 265 20.87 21.48 -24.57
N SER A 266 19.69 21.17 -25.08
CA SER A 266 18.61 22.15 -25.27
C SER A 266 17.96 22.48 -23.93
N GLN A 267 18.03 23.76 -23.56
CA GLN A 267 17.35 24.37 -22.43
C GLN A 267 15.83 24.36 -22.70
N HIS A 268 15.06 23.66 -21.88
CA HIS A 268 13.61 23.69 -21.99
C HIS A 268 13.05 25.01 -21.44
N ALA A 269 12.53 25.81 -22.38
CA ALA A 269 11.77 27.03 -22.14
C ALA A 269 10.44 26.70 -21.42
N GLY A 270 10.17 27.45 -20.34
CA GLY A 270 8.92 27.37 -19.58
C GLY A 270 7.68 27.81 -20.37
N PRO A 271 6.48 27.44 -19.89
CA PRO A 271 5.23 27.86 -20.53
C PRO A 271 4.97 29.34 -20.30
N ARG A 272 4.61 30.04 -21.37
CA ARG A 272 4.37 31.49 -21.40
C ARG A 272 3.02 31.82 -20.76
N SER A 273 3.01 32.80 -19.86
CA SER A 273 1.79 33.48 -19.42
C SER A 273 1.21 34.34 -20.54
N GLY A 274 -0.11 34.39 -20.64
CA GLY A 274 -0.83 35.34 -21.48
C GLY A 274 -2.27 35.50 -21.02
N THR A 275 -2.50 36.50 -20.19
CA THR A 275 -3.82 37.11 -19.95
C THR A 275 -4.35 37.74 -21.25
N GLU A 276 -5.63 37.54 -21.57
CA GLU A 276 -6.57 38.62 -21.96
C GLU A 276 -7.97 38.09 -22.37
N GLY A 277 -9.01 38.67 -21.77
CA GLY A 277 -10.23 39.10 -22.47
C GLY A 277 -11.37 38.11 -22.73
N LEU A 278 -12.40 38.12 -21.88
CA LEU A 278 -13.79 37.73 -22.22
C LEU A 278 -14.40 38.70 -23.26
N PRO A 279 -15.31 38.22 -24.13
CA PRO A 279 -16.71 38.64 -23.97
C PRO A 279 -17.74 37.53 -24.24
N SER A 280 -18.94 37.67 -23.67
CA SER A 280 -20.17 36.89 -23.96
C SER A 280 -21.17 37.74 -24.81
N PRO A 281 -22.37 37.24 -25.17
CA PRO A 281 -22.72 36.03 -25.95
C PRO A 281 -23.65 36.37 -27.15
N GLY A 282 -23.84 35.43 -28.09
CA GLY A 282 -25.02 35.42 -28.98
C GLY A 282 -24.84 34.77 -30.36
N GLY A 283 -25.74 33.82 -30.69
CA GLY A 283 -26.35 33.71 -32.03
C GLY A 283 -25.87 32.64 -33.03
N SER A 284 -26.69 31.59 -33.17
CA SER A 284 -27.09 30.84 -34.39
C SER A 284 -26.10 29.99 -35.22
N ASP A 285 -26.51 28.72 -35.36
CA ASP A 285 -26.53 27.84 -36.53
C ASP A 285 -25.24 27.45 -37.29
N GLY A 286 -25.01 26.14 -37.41
CA GLY A 286 -24.11 25.58 -38.41
C GLY A 286 -23.69 24.14 -38.12
N ALA A 287 -24.37 23.18 -38.77
CA ALA A 287 -24.10 21.76 -38.70
C ALA A 287 -22.68 21.37 -39.17
N GLY A 288 -22.06 20.42 -38.46
CA GLY A 288 -20.83 19.73 -38.87
C GLY A 288 -20.62 18.46 -38.04
N ALA A 289 -20.88 17.30 -38.64
CA ALA A 289 -20.77 15.99 -38.00
C ALA A 289 -19.29 15.61 -37.69
N PRO A 290 -18.98 15.03 -36.51
CA PRO A 290 -17.73 14.32 -36.30
C PRO A 290 -17.87 12.83 -36.66
N ARG A 291 -16.76 12.31 -37.21
CA ARG A 291 -16.58 10.98 -37.80
C ARG A 291 -16.46 9.88 -36.73
N ASP A 292 -16.79 8.67 -37.16
CA ASP A 292 -17.01 7.45 -36.41
C ASP A 292 -15.99 7.14 -35.29
N ALA A 293 -16.49 7.10 -34.06
CA ALA A 293 -15.87 6.34 -32.97
C ALA A 293 -16.52 4.94 -32.95
N VAL A 294 -15.70 3.90 -33.14
CA VAL A 294 -16.12 2.50 -33.03
C VAL A 294 -16.52 2.21 -31.59
N ARG A 295 -17.80 1.85 -31.36
CA ARG A 295 -18.31 1.32 -30.09
C ARG A 295 -17.85 -0.14 -29.91
N PRO A 296 -17.43 -0.57 -28.72
CA PRO A 296 -17.49 -1.97 -28.35
C PRO A 296 -18.95 -2.34 -28.03
N ASP A 297 -19.50 -3.29 -28.77
CA ASP A 297 -20.80 -3.91 -28.47
C ASP A 297 -20.63 -4.94 -27.35
N GLY A 298 -21.30 -4.69 -26.22
CA GLY A 298 -21.47 -5.61 -25.10
C GLY A 298 -22.66 -5.14 -24.28
N ASP A 299 -23.74 -5.92 -24.31
CA ASP A 299 -25.01 -5.65 -23.63
C ASP A 299 -25.05 -6.40 -22.29
N ASP A 300 -24.55 -5.74 -21.25
CA ASP A 300 -24.53 -6.29 -19.88
C ASP A 300 -25.32 -5.38 -18.92
N GLY A 301 -26.33 -4.67 -19.44
CA GLY A 301 -27.01 -3.58 -18.75
C GLY A 301 -28.49 -3.83 -18.51
N GLN A 302 -28.85 -4.89 -17.78
CA GLN A 302 -30.18 -5.00 -17.17
C GLN A 302 -30.17 -5.94 -15.96
N THR A 303 -30.30 -5.35 -14.76
CA THR A 303 -30.88 -6.06 -13.61
C THR A 303 -32.02 -5.19 -13.09
N PRO A 304 -33.29 -5.61 -13.24
CA PRO A 304 -34.43 -4.88 -12.70
C PRO A 304 -34.39 -4.91 -11.17
N GLY A 305 -34.50 -3.75 -10.55
CA GLY A 305 -34.64 -3.61 -9.11
C GLY A 305 -36.03 -4.06 -8.65
N ALA A 306 -36.11 -5.21 -8.00
CA ALA A 306 -37.05 -5.57 -6.94
C ALA A 306 -36.99 -7.09 -6.68
N GLU A 307 -35.96 -7.57 -5.98
CA GLU A 307 -35.94 -8.87 -5.29
C GLU A 307 -34.63 -9.00 -4.49
N ALA A 308 -34.49 -8.17 -3.45
CA ALA A 308 -33.43 -8.32 -2.46
C ALA A 308 -33.94 -9.18 -1.30
N ALA A 309 -33.97 -10.50 -1.50
CA ALA A 309 -34.05 -11.51 -0.44
C ALA A 309 -33.50 -12.83 -0.98
N ASP A 310 -32.51 -13.39 -0.30
CA ASP A 310 -31.83 -14.67 -0.55
C ASP A 310 -31.00 -14.79 -1.84
N ALA A 311 -29.75 -14.33 -1.79
CA ALA A 311 -28.72 -14.76 -2.73
C ALA A 311 -27.87 -15.89 -2.10
N GLN A 312 -28.12 -17.12 -2.53
CA GLN A 312 -27.12 -18.19 -2.47
C GLN A 312 -25.97 -17.83 -3.42
N VAL A 313 -24.73 -17.96 -2.96
CA VAL A 313 -23.53 -17.70 -3.74
C VAL A 313 -23.51 -18.63 -4.96
N ALA A 314 -23.64 -18.07 -6.16
CA ALA A 314 -23.43 -18.80 -7.40
C ALA A 314 -21.96 -19.22 -7.50
N ALA A 315 -21.72 -20.50 -7.83
CA ALA A 315 -20.38 -21.05 -7.99
C ALA A 315 -19.65 -20.33 -9.12
N ALA A 316 -18.44 -19.86 -8.83
CA ALA A 316 -17.56 -19.20 -9.77
C ALA A 316 -16.79 -20.25 -10.61
N ASP A 317 -16.80 -20.09 -11.93
CA ASP A 317 -16.47 -21.17 -12.88
C ASP A 317 -15.23 -20.85 -13.75
N ASN A 318 -14.29 -20.06 -13.23
CA ASN A 318 -13.08 -19.71 -13.98
C ASN A 318 -11.88 -20.65 -13.69
N PRO A 319 -10.91 -20.76 -14.62
CA PRO A 319 -9.76 -21.68 -14.47
C PRO A 319 -8.81 -21.33 -13.31
N ALA A 320 -8.78 -20.08 -12.85
CA ALA A 320 -7.94 -19.63 -11.74
C ALA A 320 -8.47 -20.13 -10.38
N GLU A 321 -9.79 -20.20 -10.22
CA GLU A 321 -10.45 -20.70 -9.01
C GLU A 321 -10.39 -22.23 -8.88
N ARG A 322 -10.37 -22.97 -10.01
CA ARG A 322 -10.16 -24.43 -10.02
C ARG A 322 -8.77 -24.83 -9.50
N SER A 323 -7.76 -23.98 -9.68
CA SER A 323 -6.41 -24.22 -9.16
C SER A 323 -6.26 -23.85 -7.67
N GLY A 324 -7.10 -22.94 -7.17
CA GLY A 324 -7.17 -22.59 -5.74
C GLY A 324 -7.94 -23.61 -4.90
N ALA A 325 -8.93 -24.30 -5.47
CA ALA A 325 -9.76 -25.28 -4.77
C ALA A 325 -9.09 -26.66 -4.54
N GLN A 326 -7.86 -26.88 -5.03
CA GLN A 326 -7.12 -28.15 -4.84
C GLN A 326 -6.11 -28.12 -3.68
N GLN A 327 -6.08 -27.08 -2.86
CA GLN A 327 -5.23 -27.04 -1.68
C GLN A 327 -6.02 -27.54 -0.46
N ASN A 328 -5.56 -28.66 0.12
CA ASN A 328 -6.19 -29.32 1.27
C ASN A 328 -6.20 -28.41 2.51
N HIS A 329 -7.38 -27.94 2.91
CA HIS A 329 -7.60 -27.20 4.15
C HIS A 329 -7.75 -28.18 5.34
N PRO A 330 -7.17 -27.90 6.53
CA PRO A 330 -7.08 -28.84 7.66
C PRO A 330 -8.39 -29.18 8.41
N ASP A 331 -9.59 -28.83 7.90
CA ASP A 331 -10.88 -29.01 8.61
C ASP A 331 -11.94 -29.79 7.81
N ARG A 332 -11.52 -30.70 6.92
CA ARG A 332 -12.47 -31.55 6.19
C ARG A 332 -12.88 -32.77 7.03
N PRO A 333 -14.19 -33.05 7.21
CA PRO A 333 -14.62 -34.26 7.90
C PRO A 333 -14.25 -35.50 7.07
N GLU A 334 -13.63 -36.49 7.71
CA GLU A 334 -13.15 -37.71 7.05
C GLU A 334 -14.31 -38.53 6.44
N PRO A 335 -14.22 -38.95 5.17
CA PRO A 335 -15.12 -39.97 4.65
C PRO A 335 -14.69 -41.36 5.13
N ALA A 336 -15.67 -42.09 5.65
CA ALA A 336 -15.50 -43.43 6.20
C ALA A 336 -14.93 -44.45 5.19
N GLY A 337 -13.85 -45.11 5.62
CA GLY A 337 -13.55 -46.52 5.32
C GLY A 337 -12.79 -46.82 4.02
N ARG A 338 -11.51 -47.19 4.18
CA ARG A 338 -10.89 -48.36 3.51
C ARG A 338 -9.68 -48.82 4.32
N GLU A 339 -9.51 -50.15 4.34
CA GLU A 339 -8.91 -50.97 5.39
C GLU A 339 -7.42 -50.74 5.71
N ALA A 340 -7.04 -51.09 6.93
CA ALA A 340 -5.67 -51.03 7.45
C ALA A 340 -4.74 -51.96 6.64
N ALA A 341 -3.66 -51.40 6.11
CA ALA A 341 -2.56 -52.19 5.59
C ALA A 341 -1.73 -52.77 6.74
N ASP A 342 -1.57 -54.08 6.67
CA ASP A 342 -0.91 -55.00 7.59
C ASP A 342 0.52 -54.58 7.95
N ARG A 343 0.91 -54.75 9.21
CA ARG A 343 2.21 -54.31 9.76
C ARG A 343 3.30 -55.40 9.75
N ASP A 344 3.10 -56.48 9.00
CA ASP A 344 4.09 -57.54 8.83
C ASP A 344 4.29 -57.88 7.34
N ALA A 345 5.20 -57.17 6.66
CA ALA A 345 5.78 -57.61 5.40
C ALA A 345 7.25 -57.16 5.28
N PRO A 346 8.19 -58.05 4.93
CA PRO A 346 9.63 -57.78 4.97
C PRO A 346 10.09 -56.95 3.76
N ALA A 347 11.10 -56.11 3.99
CA ALA A 347 11.69 -55.23 2.98
C ALA A 347 12.38 -56.02 1.85
N PRO A 348 12.28 -55.60 0.57
CA PRO A 348 12.93 -56.30 -0.52
C PRO A 348 14.43 -55.95 -0.62
N ASP A 349 15.21 -57.01 -0.84
CA ASP A 349 16.64 -57.04 -1.09
C ASP A 349 17.08 -56.16 -2.27
N VAL A 350 18.19 -55.45 -2.09
CA VAL A 350 18.91 -54.76 -3.17
C VAL A 350 20.22 -55.50 -3.42
N ASP A 351 20.20 -56.41 -4.38
CA ASP A 351 21.39 -57.12 -4.84
C ASP A 351 22.30 -56.22 -5.69
N GLY A 352 23.50 -56.00 -5.15
CA GLY A 352 24.80 -55.91 -5.80
C GLY A 352 24.94 -55.44 -7.26
N GLN A 353 25.77 -54.40 -7.43
CA GLN A 353 27.04 -54.61 -8.13
C GLN A 353 28.14 -53.66 -7.61
N ALA A 354 29.25 -54.30 -7.25
CA ALA A 354 30.41 -53.75 -6.59
C ALA A 354 31.34 -52.98 -7.52
N GLN A 355 31.98 -51.92 -7.01
CA GLN A 355 33.39 -51.66 -7.29
C GLN A 355 34.12 -51.27 -5.99
N SER A 356 35.27 -51.92 -5.83
CA SER A 356 36.12 -52.02 -4.65
C SER A 356 37.09 -50.84 -4.49
N GLY A 357 37.48 -50.55 -3.25
CA GLY A 357 38.79 -49.94 -2.96
C GLY A 357 38.86 -49.09 -1.70
N SER A 358 39.38 -49.69 -0.61
CA SER A 358 40.21 -49.10 0.47
C SER A 358 39.89 -47.65 0.91
N GLY A 359 39.38 -47.34 2.11
CA GLY A 359 39.83 -47.83 3.41
C GLY A 359 41.07 -47.05 3.88
N THR A 360 40.88 -45.89 4.53
CA THR A 360 41.71 -45.39 5.64
C THR A 360 40.95 -44.30 6.40
N SER A 361 40.69 -44.58 7.67
CA SER A 361 40.16 -43.70 8.72
C SER A 361 41.24 -42.77 9.26
N VAL A 362 40.88 -41.52 9.57
CA VAL A 362 41.61 -40.68 10.54
C VAL A 362 40.58 -39.88 11.36
N PRO A 363 40.67 -39.87 12.70
CA PRO A 363 39.71 -39.25 13.60
C PRO A 363 39.98 -37.76 13.84
N ARG A 364 38.98 -37.14 14.47
CA ARG A 364 38.82 -35.73 14.81
C ARG A 364 39.37 -35.45 16.22
N GLU A 365 40.31 -34.51 16.32
CA GLU A 365 40.73 -33.71 17.50
C GLU A 365 41.29 -32.39 16.91
N VAL A 366 41.09 -31.16 17.38
CA VAL A 366 40.65 -30.52 18.64
C VAL A 366 39.76 -29.32 18.28
#